data_AF-A0A539D690-F1
#
_entry.id   AF-A0A539D690-F1
#
_cell.length_a   1.000
_cell.length_b   1.000
_cell.length_c   1.000
_cell.angle_alpha   90.00
_cell.angle_beta   90.00
_cell.angle_gamma   90.00
#
_symmetry.space_group_name_H-M   'P 1'
#
loop_
_entity.id
_entity.type
_entity.pdbx_description
1 polymer ?
#
loop_
_entity_poly.entity_id
_entity_poly.type
_entity_poly.pdbx_seq_one_letter_code
_entity_poly.pdbx_strand_id
1 'polypeptide(L)'
;MLAALSDLKAILLIRDRDDQPERRLGLEQARGQNQSATVIVVGFAVVEREAWVLSGFDPQDDGETARLDAERQTLGFDPRRRSHELTACKNDQAIRSPKRVLRQLSGDDRKRERHCWTNTPLERLRERGGENGLADYLHEIRERLARLLGHVAEG
;
A
#
# COMPACT_ATOMS: atom_id res chain seq x y z
N MET A 1 24.10 -2.88 -10.81
CA MET A 1 25.36 -2.66 -10.10
C MET A 1 25.04 -2.31 -8.65
N LEU A 2 24.89 -3.32 -7.78
CA LEU A 2 24.72 -3.21 -6.32
C LEU A 2 26.05 -3.65 -5.65
N ALA A 3 27.17 -3.08 -6.11
CA ALA A 3 28.49 -3.39 -5.56
C ALA A 3 28.87 -2.28 -4.57
N ALA A 4 29.23 -2.68 -3.34
CA ALA A 4 29.70 -1.88 -2.20
C ALA A 4 28.65 -1.28 -1.24
N LEU A 5 27.65 -2.06 -0.84
CA LEU A 5 27.01 -1.89 0.47
C LEU A 5 27.28 -3.16 1.29
N SER A 6 28.47 -3.25 1.88
CA SER A 6 28.91 -4.42 2.64
C SER A 6 28.05 -4.72 3.88
N ASP A 7 27.16 -3.81 4.26
CA ASP A 7 26.20 -3.98 5.36
C ASP A 7 24.73 -3.89 4.92
N LEU A 8 24.44 -4.07 3.62
CA LEU A 8 23.06 -4.08 3.14
C LEU A 8 22.31 -5.30 3.68
N LYS A 9 21.47 -5.09 4.69
CA LYS A 9 20.65 -6.16 5.28
C LYS A 9 19.37 -6.44 4.51
N ALA A 10 18.74 -5.40 3.96
CA ALA A 10 17.46 -5.53 3.28
C ALA A 10 17.26 -4.54 2.13
N ILE A 11 16.47 -4.95 1.15
CA ILE A 11 15.94 -4.14 0.05
C ILE A 11 14.42 -4.23 0.10
N LEU A 12 13.74 -3.09 0.10
CA LEU A 12 12.29 -3.01 -0.08
C LEU A 12 12.00 -2.58 -1.51
N LEU A 13 11.39 -3.48 -2.28
CA LEU A 13 10.95 -3.20 -3.64
C LEU A 13 9.44 -3.05 -3.65
N ILE A 14 8.95 -1.81 -3.79
CA ILE A 14 7.52 -1.51 -3.88
C ILE A 14 7.21 -1.10 -5.31
N ARG A 15 6.25 -1.77 -5.93
CA ARG A 15 5.79 -1.51 -7.29
C ARG A 15 4.27 -1.50 -7.35
N ASP A 16 3.74 -0.69 -8.25
CA ASP A 16 2.35 -0.78 -8.66
C ASP A 16 2.23 -1.89 -9.72
N ARG A 17 1.09 -2.59 -9.72
CA ARG A 17 0.82 -3.70 -10.62
C ARG A 17 0.73 -3.24 -12.07
N ASP A 18 0.29 -2.00 -12.30
CA ASP A 18 -0.09 -1.50 -13.62
C ASP A 18 -0.95 -2.56 -14.35
N ASP A 19 -0.73 -2.74 -15.65
CA ASP A 19 -1.34 -3.77 -16.51
C ASP A 19 -0.55 -5.10 -16.54
N GLN A 20 0.40 -5.32 -15.62
CA GLN A 20 1.39 -6.41 -15.70
C GLN A 20 1.44 -7.30 -14.45
N PRO A 21 0.40 -8.14 -14.20
CA PRO A 21 0.35 -9.06 -13.05
C PRO A 21 1.54 -10.02 -12.94
N GLU A 22 2.07 -10.47 -14.07
CA GLU A 22 3.19 -11.40 -14.18
C GLU A 22 4.50 -10.85 -13.58
N ARG A 23 4.62 -9.52 -13.43
CA ARG A 23 5.79 -8.90 -12.80
C ARG A 23 6.02 -9.40 -11.39
N ARG A 24 4.96 -9.68 -10.62
CA ARG A 24 5.12 -10.22 -9.26
C ARG A 24 5.85 -11.56 -9.28
N LEU A 25 5.46 -12.47 -10.17
CA LEU A 25 6.12 -13.76 -10.34
C LEU A 25 7.58 -13.60 -10.74
N GLY A 26 7.88 -12.67 -11.67
CA GLY A 26 9.25 -12.37 -12.06
C GLY A 26 10.11 -11.85 -10.90
N LEU A 27 9.56 -10.99 -10.04
CA LEU A 27 10.24 -10.48 -8.86
C LEU A 27 10.48 -11.57 -7.82
N GLU A 28 9.48 -12.42 -7.59
CA GLU A 28 9.59 -13.55 -6.66
C GLU A 28 10.61 -14.59 -7.16
N GLN A 29 10.63 -14.87 -8.46
CA GLN A 29 11.63 -15.74 -9.09
C GLN A 29 13.04 -15.14 -8.98
N ALA A 30 13.22 -13.87 -9.33
CA ALA A 30 14.51 -13.18 -9.22
C ALA A 30 15.01 -13.17 -7.76
N ARG A 31 14.11 -13.00 -6.79
CA ARG A 31 14.43 -13.14 -5.37
C ARG A 31 14.83 -14.56 -5.00
N GLY A 32 14.17 -15.60 -5.51
CA GLY A 32 14.53 -16.99 -5.26
C GLY A 32 15.89 -17.39 -5.83
N GLN A 33 16.34 -16.69 -6.88
CA GLN A 33 17.67 -16.86 -7.48
C GLN A 33 18.76 -16.00 -6.83
N ASN A 34 18.40 -15.08 -5.92
CA ASN A 34 19.36 -14.24 -5.22
C ASN A 34 20.20 -15.08 -4.25
N GLN A 35 21.51 -15.15 -4.49
CA GLN A 35 22.46 -15.86 -3.64
C GLN A 35 23.01 -15.00 -2.49
N SER A 36 22.68 -13.70 -2.45
CA SER A 36 23.13 -12.83 -1.36
C SER A 36 22.30 -13.02 -0.09
N ALA A 37 22.91 -12.77 1.07
CA ALA A 37 22.23 -12.75 2.37
C ALA A 37 21.25 -11.57 2.54
N THR A 38 21.15 -10.69 1.54
CA THR A 38 20.26 -9.53 1.57
C THR A 38 18.80 -9.97 1.53
N VAL A 39 18.01 -9.55 2.51
CA VAL A 39 16.57 -9.81 2.53
C VAL A 39 15.87 -8.92 1.51
N ILE A 40 15.12 -9.51 0.58
CA ILE A 40 14.34 -8.76 -0.39
C ILE A 40 12.85 -8.89 -0.05
N VAL A 41 12.25 -7.75 0.30
CA VAL A 41 10.80 -7.62 0.55
C VAL A 41 10.14 -7.05 -0.69
N VAL A 42 9.08 -7.69 -1.15
CA VAL A 42 8.33 -7.24 -2.32
C VAL A 42 6.97 -6.72 -1.88
N GLY A 43 6.68 -5.47 -2.21
CA GLY A 43 5.35 -4.86 -2.12
C GLY A 43 4.77 -4.65 -3.50
N PHE A 44 3.53 -5.08 -3.72
CA PHE A 44 2.90 -5.02 -5.04
C PHE A 44 1.47 -4.49 -4.94
N ALA A 45 1.27 -3.20 -5.20
CA ALA A 45 -0.03 -2.57 -5.11
C ALA A 45 -0.89 -2.94 -6.32
N VAL A 46 -2.12 -3.44 -6.12
CA VAL A 46 -2.95 -3.96 -7.22
C VAL A 46 -3.40 -2.89 -8.20
N VAL A 47 -3.55 -1.63 -7.76
CA VAL A 47 -3.92 -0.50 -8.62
C VAL A 47 -2.78 0.51 -8.63
N GLU A 48 -2.66 1.26 -7.54
CA GLU A 48 -1.58 2.21 -7.25
C GLU A 48 -1.36 2.24 -5.73
N ARG A 49 -0.20 2.68 -5.26
CA ARG A 49 0.10 2.79 -3.83
C ARG A 49 -0.90 3.66 -3.06
N GLU A 50 -1.54 4.65 -3.69
CA GLU A 50 -2.60 5.44 -3.04
C GLU A 50 -3.76 4.57 -2.55
N ALA A 51 -4.02 3.42 -3.21
CA ALA A 51 -5.00 2.44 -2.75
C ALA A 51 -4.65 1.88 -1.35
N TRP A 52 -3.36 1.76 -1.02
CA TRP A 52 -2.91 1.34 0.30
C TRP A 52 -3.12 2.43 1.35
N VAL A 53 -2.88 3.69 0.97
CA VAL A 53 -3.13 4.84 1.86
C VAL A 53 -4.62 4.96 2.18
N LEU A 54 -5.48 4.76 1.18
CA LEU A 54 -6.94 4.76 1.34
C LEU A 54 -7.44 3.71 2.33
N SER A 55 -6.83 2.53 2.38
CA SER A 55 -7.14 1.51 3.39
C SER A 55 -6.95 2.03 4.82
N GLY A 56 -6.02 2.95 5.02
CA GLY A 56 -5.75 3.59 6.31
C GLY A 56 -6.58 4.84 6.61
N PHE A 57 -7.42 5.30 5.69
CA PHE A 57 -8.22 6.49 5.94
C PHE A 57 -9.37 6.17 6.91
N ASP A 58 -9.43 6.86 8.04
CA ASP A 58 -10.62 6.95 8.89
C ASP A 58 -10.86 8.42 9.22
N PRO A 59 -12.08 8.96 9.00
CA PRO A 59 -12.38 10.36 9.26
C PRO A 59 -12.02 10.79 10.69
N GLN A 60 -11.39 11.95 10.82
CA GLN A 60 -11.01 12.54 12.12
C GLN A 60 -11.94 13.68 12.55
N ASP A 61 -12.75 14.18 11.62
CA ASP A 61 -13.72 15.25 11.84
C ASP A 61 -14.96 15.08 10.94
N ASP A 62 -15.96 15.93 11.17
CA ASP A 62 -17.22 15.92 10.42
C ASP A 62 -17.01 16.28 8.94
N GLY A 63 -15.99 17.09 8.63
CA GLY A 63 -15.65 17.46 7.27
C GLY A 63 -15.10 16.27 6.48
N GLU A 64 -14.20 15.49 7.06
CA GLU A 64 -13.71 14.24 6.50
C GLU A 64 -14.82 13.19 6.36
N THR A 65 -15.73 13.14 7.33
CA THR A 65 -16.88 12.24 7.28
C THR A 65 -17.76 12.59 6.08
N ALA A 66 -18.09 13.87 5.90
CA ALA A 66 -18.86 14.34 4.75
C ALA A 66 -18.15 14.09 3.41
N ARG A 67 -16.83 14.30 3.34
CA ARG A 67 -16.04 14.01 2.13
C ARG A 67 -16.04 12.51 1.80
N LEU A 68 -15.93 11.65 2.81
CA LEU A 68 -16.00 10.21 2.63
C LEU A 68 -17.39 9.77 2.14
N ASP A 69 -18.46 10.30 2.70
CA ASP A 69 -19.82 9.95 2.28
C ASP A 69 -20.11 10.43 0.85
N ALA A 70 -19.64 11.63 0.48
CA ALA A 70 -19.74 12.13 -0.90
C ALA A 70 -18.96 11.25 -1.89
N GLU A 71 -17.76 10.80 -1.53
CA GLU A 71 -16.97 9.88 -2.35
C GLU A 71 -17.64 8.50 -2.47
N ARG A 72 -18.25 7.99 -1.40
CA ARG A 72 -19.02 6.74 -1.43
C ARG A 72 -20.20 6.82 -2.38
N GLN A 73 -20.92 7.95 -2.36
CA GLN A 73 -22.03 8.18 -3.30
C GLN A 73 -21.53 8.25 -4.75
N THR A 74 -20.42 8.95 -4.98
CA THR A 74 -19.83 9.14 -6.32
C THR A 74 -19.28 7.84 -6.90
N LEU A 75 -18.61 7.02 -6.08
CA LEU A 75 -18.00 5.76 -6.50
C LEU A 75 -18.99 4.59 -6.52
N GLY A 76 -20.05 4.66 -5.71
CA GLY A 76 -20.97 3.56 -5.46
C GLY A 76 -20.44 2.50 -4.49
N PHE A 77 -19.29 2.74 -3.84
CA PHE A 77 -18.66 1.83 -2.88
C PHE A 77 -17.77 2.58 -1.87
N ASP A 78 -17.37 1.91 -0.79
CA ASP A 78 -16.42 2.46 0.18
C ASP A 78 -14.97 2.30 -0.31
N PRO A 79 -14.27 3.39 -0.70
CA PRO A 79 -12.92 3.31 -1.23
C PRO A 79 -11.91 2.81 -0.19
N ARG A 80 -12.20 2.86 1.11
CA ARG A 80 -11.30 2.33 2.14
C ARG A 80 -11.25 0.80 2.15
N ARG A 81 -12.34 0.16 1.73
CA ARG A 81 -12.49 -1.31 1.75
C ARG A 81 -12.30 -1.92 0.36
N ARG A 82 -12.68 -1.18 -0.68
CA ARG A 82 -12.70 -1.64 -2.06
C ARG A 82 -11.79 -0.79 -2.95
N SER A 83 -10.63 -0.35 -2.44
CA SER A 83 -9.68 0.46 -3.23
C SER A 83 -9.07 -0.28 -4.43
N HIS A 84 -9.18 -1.61 -4.47
CA HIS A 84 -8.83 -2.42 -5.64
C HIS A 84 -9.79 -2.22 -6.83
N GLU A 85 -10.98 -1.63 -6.62
CA GLU A 85 -11.96 -1.32 -7.69
C GLU A 85 -11.75 0.06 -8.31
N LEU A 86 -10.80 0.82 -7.77
CA LEU A 86 -10.30 2.03 -8.41
C LEU A 86 -9.52 1.66 -9.67
N THR A 87 -9.32 2.63 -10.55
CA THR A 87 -8.70 2.40 -11.85
C THR A 87 -7.49 3.29 -11.99
N ALA A 88 -6.31 2.67 -12.10
CA ALA A 88 -5.09 3.35 -12.47
C ALA A 88 -5.31 4.00 -13.84
N CYS A 89 -5.10 5.30 -13.93
CA CYS A 89 -5.31 6.04 -15.16
C CYS A 89 -4.35 7.21 -15.25
N LYS A 90 -3.95 7.55 -16.47
CA LYS A 90 -3.08 8.72 -16.72
C LYS A 90 -3.76 10.04 -16.41
N ASN A 91 -5.10 10.04 -16.33
CA ASN A 91 -5.88 11.21 -15.95
C ASN A 91 -6.21 11.14 -14.47
N ASP A 92 -5.40 11.78 -13.63
CA ASP A 92 -5.60 11.86 -12.18
C ASP A 92 -6.89 12.60 -11.77
N GLN A 93 -7.70 13.11 -12.71
CA GLN A 93 -9.04 13.67 -12.46
C GLN A 93 -10.18 12.69 -12.73
N ALA A 94 -9.89 11.49 -13.24
CA ALA A 94 -10.92 10.50 -13.49
C ALA A 94 -11.61 10.09 -12.18
N ILE A 95 -12.93 9.85 -12.26
CA ILE A 95 -13.76 9.54 -11.08
C ILE A 95 -13.15 8.40 -10.25
N ARG A 96 -12.63 7.35 -10.89
CA ARG A 96 -12.04 6.19 -10.19
C ARG A 96 -10.52 6.27 -10.00
N SER A 97 -9.88 7.42 -10.20
CA SER A 97 -8.45 7.58 -9.95
C SER A 97 -8.13 7.48 -8.45
N PRO A 98 -7.21 6.59 -8.01
CA PRO A 98 -6.76 6.53 -6.62
C PRO A 98 -6.21 7.85 -6.09
N LYS A 99 -5.43 8.57 -6.90
CA LYS A 99 -4.87 9.89 -6.53
C LYS A 99 -5.98 10.93 -6.31
N ARG A 100 -6.99 10.96 -7.18
CA ARG A 100 -8.15 11.86 -7.02
C ARG A 100 -8.87 11.58 -5.71
N VAL A 101 -9.20 10.31 -5.46
CA VAL A 101 -9.95 9.90 -4.26
C VAL A 101 -9.16 10.22 -3.01
N LEU A 102 -7.86 9.89 -2.98
CA LEU A 102 -7.01 10.19 -1.85
C LEU A 102 -6.95 11.69 -1.58
N ARG A 103 -6.70 12.50 -2.61
CA ARG A 103 -6.66 13.96 -2.52
C ARG A 103 -7.98 14.53 -1.99
N GLN A 104 -9.12 14.01 -2.45
CA GLN A 104 -10.43 14.44 -1.98
C GLN A 104 -10.61 14.13 -0.49
N LEU A 105 -10.26 12.92 -0.05
CA LEU A 105 -10.46 12.51 1.33
C LEU A 105 -9.49 13.26 2.28
N SER A 106 -8.21 13.33 1.92
CA SER A 106 -7.16 14.00 2.70
C SER A 106 -7.23 15.53 2.66
N GLY A 107 -8.05 16.11 1.76
CA GLY A 107 -8.05 17.55 1.52
C GLY A 107 -6.73 18.05 0.92
N ASP A 108 -6.03 17.20 0.16
CA ASP A 108 -4.69 17.45 -0.38
C ASP A 108 -3.61 17.67 0.71
N ASP A 109 -3.87 17.24 1.96
CA ASP A 109 -2.94 17.35 3.07
C ASP A 109 -2.05 16.10 3.19
N ARG A 110 -0.77 16.26 2.86
CA ARG A 110 0.26 15.21 2.98
C ARG A 110 0.46 14.71 4.42
N LYS A 111 0.24 15.54 5.45
CA LYS A 111 0.29 15.08 6.85
C LYS A 111 -0.87 14.15 7.13
N ARG A 112 -2.05 14.48 6.59
CA ARG A 112 -3.25 13.65 6.74
C ARG A 112 -3.12 12.32 6.02
N GLU A 113 -2.55 12.31 4.81
CA GLU A 113 -2.20 11.08 4.11
C GLU A 113 -1.24 10.23 4.94
N ARG A 114 -0.16 10.83 5.45
CA ARG A 114 0.81 10.14 6.30
C ARG A 114 0.17 9.47 7.50
N HIS A 115 -0.77 10.18 8.15
CA HIS A 115 -1.51 9.65 9.29
C HIS A 115 -2.19 8.30 8.97
N CYS A 116 -2.69 8.12 7.74
CA CYS A 116 -3.35 6.88 7.32
C CYS A 116 -2.47 5.63 7.46
N TRP A 117 -1.14 5.73 7.33
CA TRP A 117 -0.26 4.56 7.48
C TRP A 117 0.64 4.60 8.72
N THR A 118 0.78 5.76 9.39
CA THR A 118 1.57 5.85 10.63
C THR A 118 0.74 5.63 11.90
N ASN A 119 -0.56 5.89 11.85
CA ASN A 119 -1.43 5.88 13.04
C ASN A 119 -2.57 4.86 12.96
N THR A 120 -2.82 4.28 11.78
CA THR A 120 -3.81 3.22 11.63
C THR A 120 -3.27 1.90 12.18
N PRO A 121 -4.05 1.16 13.00
CA PRO A 121 -3.66 -0.16 13.46
C PRO A 121 -3.33 -1.10 12.30
N LEU A 122 -2.23 -1.86 12.42
CA LEU A 122 -1.80 -2.79 11.38
C LEU A 122 -2.89 -3.81 11.03
N GLU A 123 -3.68 -4.30 12.00
CA GLU A 123 -4.79 -5.22 11.73
C GLU A 123 -5.84 -4.62 10.80
N ARG A 124 -6.17 -3.34 10.97
CA ARG A 124 -7.11 -2.64 10.09
C ARG A 124 -6.55 -2.49 8.68
N LEU A 125 -5.26 -2.20 8.56
CA LEU A 125 -4.58 -2.14 7.27
C LEU A 125 -4.53 -3.51 6.58
N ARG A 126 -4.37 -4.61 7.32
CA ARG A 126 -4.44 -5.98 6.78
C ARG A 126 -5.84 -6.32 6.33
N GLU A 127 -6.85 -6.07 7.17
CA GLU A 127 -8.27 -6.32 6.85
C GLU A 127 -8.69 -5.60 5.57
N ARG A 128 -8.46 -4.29 5.50
CA ARG A 128 -8.84 -3.46 4.35
C ARG A 128 -7.90 -3.61 3.15
N GLY A 129 -6.73 -4.18 3.37
CA GLY A 129 -5.67 -4.36 2.39
C GLY A 129 -5.68 -5.71 1.67
N GLY A 130 -6.66 -6.57 1.99
CA GLY A 130 -6.70 -7.95 1.49
C GLY A 130 -6.67 -8.05 -0.04
N GLU A 131 -7.45 -7.21 -0.71
CA GLU A 131 -7.61 -7.28 -2.18
C GLU A 131 -6.72 -6.28 -2.94
N ASN A 132 -6.08 -5.32 -2.27
CA ASN A 132 -5.26 -4.30 -2.93
C ASN A 132 -3.75 -4.57 -2.83
N GLY A 133 -3.34 -5.70 -2.24
CA GLY A 133 -1.94 -6.13 -2.09
C GLY A 133 -1.24 -5.56 -0.85
N LEU A 134 -1.91 -4.74 -0.03
CA LEU A 134 -1.32 -4.23 1.20
C LEU A 134 -1.17 -5.33 2.26
N ALA A 135 -2.15 -6.22 2.39
CA ALA A 135 -2.07 -7.33 3.34
C ALA A 135 -0.86 -8.24 3.05
N ASP A 136 -0.64 -8.59 1.78
CA ASP A 136 0.51 -9.35 1.32
C ASP A 136 1.82 -8.65 1.64
N TYR A 137 1.90 -7.33 1.38
CA TYR A 137 3.09 -6.55 1.69
C TYR A 137 3.37 -6.51 3.20
N LEU A 138 2.34 -6.35 4.04
CA LEU A 138 2.48 -6.38 5.49
C LEU A 138 2.91 -7.77 6.00
N HIS A 139 2.44 -8.84 5.37
CA HIS A 139 2.91 -10.20 5.64
C HIS A 139 4.39 -10.36 5.29
N GLU A 140 4.80 -9.90 4.11
CA GLU A 140 6.20 -9.88 3.67
C GLU A 140 7.11 -9.09 4.63
N ILE A 141 6.65 -7.95 5.14
CA ILE A 141 7.37 -7.16 6.16
C ILE A 141 7.51 -7.95 7.46
N ARG A 142 6.43 -8.56 7.97
CA ARG A 142 6.42 -9.35 9.21
C ARG A 142 7.37 -10.55 9.11
N GLU A 143 7.28 -11.31 8.03
CA GLU A 143 8.02 -12.58 7.89
C GLU A 143 9.50 -12.39 7.55
N ARG A 144 9.87 -11.28 6.92
CA ARG A 144 11.21 -11.09 6.38
C ARG A 144 11.96 -9.94 7.03
N LEU A 145 11.39 -8.73 7.00
CA LEU A 145 12.09 -7.54 7.48
C LEU A 145 12.14 -7.49 9.00
N ALA A 146 11.01 -7.78 9.66
CA ALA A 146 10.90 -7.61 11.09
C ALA A 146 11.86 -8.54 11.86
N ARG A 147 12.15 -9.73 11.32
CA ARG A 147 13.17 -10.67 11.84
C ARG A 147 14.58 -10.10 11.89
N LEU A 148 14.89 -9.10 11.05
CA LEU A 148 16.19 -8.42 11.06
C LEU A 148 16.29 -7.32 12.12
N LEU A 149 15.15 -6.83 12.62
CA LEU A 149 15.07 -5.72 13.56
C LEU A 149 14.98 -6.19 15.03
N GLY A 150 14.79 -7.50 15.27
CA GLY A 150 14.67 -8.10 16.60
C GLY A 150 13.44 -9.00 16.72
N HIS A 151 13.13 -9.45 17.94
CA HIS A 151 11.90 -10.22 18.20
C HIS A 151 10.67 -9.32 18.05
N VAL A 152 9.80 -9.67 17.10
CA VAL A 152 8.47 -9.09 16.99
C VAL A 152 7.61 -9.78 18.05
N ALA A 153 7.18 -9.05 19.07
CA ALA A 153 6.18 -9.56 20.00
C ALA A 153 4.92 -9.95 19.20
N GLU A 154 4.34 -11.11 19.48
CA GLU A 154 3.05 -11.51 18.93
C GLU A 154 2.00 -10.50 19.39
N GLY A 155 1.54 -9.66 18.46
CA GLY A 155 0.47 -8.70 18.62
C GLY A 155 -0.45 -8.76 17.41
#